data_AF-A0AAV5NN14-F1
#
_entry.id   AF-A0AAV5NN14-F1
#
_cell.length_a   1.000
_cell.length_b   1.000
_cell.length_c   1.000
_cell.angle_alpha   90.00
_cell.angle_beta   90.00
_cell.angle_gamma   90.00
#
_symmetry.space_group_name_H-M   'P 1'
#
loop_
_entity.id
_entity.type
_entity.pdbx_description
1 polymer ?
#
loop_
_entity_poly.entity_id
_entity_poly.type
_entity_poly.pdbx_seq_one_letter_code
_entity_poly.pdbx_strand_id
1 'polypeptide(L)'
;MYEVAFDIKYEGFWSLFFVAPGFLFCFISYYALTNREKIARLSFYASGKQSDPKKTSVVLWFMLIFSIFWTGLVSYGLGSQLFELLAKYHKGDYLVIEGIVENFDPMPYPGRKRESFSVKGIYFQYSDFSVTPGFNNTTSHGGPIREGLQVRISYIGNTILKLETLKTK
;
A
#
# COMPACT_ATOMS: atom_id res chain seq x y z
N MET A 1 4.93 -24.38 17.43
CA MET A 1 5.97 -23.71 16.62
C MET A 1 5.32 -22.47 16.01
N TYR A 2 5.98 -21.32 16.08
CA TYR A 2 5.48 -20.11 15.45
C TYR A 2 5.72 -20.18 13.94
N GLU A 3 4.74 -19.67 13.18
CA GLU A 3 4.82 -19.49 11.74
C GLU A 3 4.85 -17.99 11.45
N VAL A 4 5.72 -17.58 10.52
CA VAL A 4 5.82 -16.17 10.10
C VAL A 4 4.67 -15.89 9.16
N ALA A 5 3.72 -15.07 9.61
CA ALA A 5 2.58 -14.65 8.81
C ALA A 5 2.87 -13.35 8.04
N PHE A 6 3.82 -12.55 8.53
CA PHE A 6 4.32 -11.33 7.87
C PHE A 6 5.70 -10.96 8.38
N ASP A 7 6.59 -10.49 7.51
CA ASP A 7 7.90 -9.92 7.82
C ASP A 7 8.24 -8.78 6.84
N ILE A 8 8.37 -7.56 7.37
CA ILE A 8 8.65 -6.35 6.58
C ILE A 8 9.85 -6.50 5.63
N LYS A 9 10.81 -7.36 5.96
CA LYS A 9 11.96 -7.68 5.12
C LYS A 9 11.57 -8.19 3.73
N TYR A 10 10.48 -8.96 3.65
CA TYR A 10 10.00 -9.58 2.42
C TYR A 10 8.74 -8.89 1.93
N GLU A 11 7.72 -8.78 2.79
CA GLU A 11 6.41 -8.29 2.38
C GLU A 11 6.32 -6.76 2.33
N GLY A 12 7.20 -6.02 3.02
CA GLY A 12 7.14 -4.56 3.06
C GLY A 12 7.30 -3.90 1.67
N PHE A 13 8.02 -4.54 0.75
CA PHE A 13 8.20 -4.07 -0.62
C PHE A 13 6.91 -4.12 -1.45
N TRP A 14 5.90 -4.92 -1.05
CA TRP A 14 4.60 -4.93 -1.74
C TRP A 14 3.91 -3.57 -1.72
N SER A 15 4.18 -2.74 -0.70
CA SER A 15 3.66 -1.37 -0.62
C SER A 15 4.05 -0.50 -1.82
N LEU A 16 5.17 -0.79 -2.48
CA LEU A 16 5.65 -0.04 -3.65
C LEU A 16 4.79 -0.26 -4.91
N PHE A 17 4.03 -1.36 -4.99
CA PHE A 17 3.11 -1.58 -6.10
C PHE A 17 1.99 -0.53 -6.16
N PHE A 18 1.71 0.16 -5.04
CA PHE A 18 0.79 1.29 -5.03
C PHE A 18 1.19 2.42 -5.98
N VAL A 19 2.48 2.51 -6.34
CA VAL A 19 3.03 3.50 -7.28
C VAL A 19 2.80 3.10 -8.75
N ALA A 20 2.58 1.82 -9.05
CA ALA A 20 2.50 1.30 -10.43
C ALA A 20 1.50 2.04 -11.35
N PRO A 21 0.29 2.45 -10.89
CA PRO A 21 -0.62 3.24 -11.71
C PRO A 21 -0.04 4.58 -12.18
N GLY A 22 0.83 5.19 -11.36
CA GLY A 22 1.52 6.44 -11.70
C GLY A 22 2.46 6.28 -12.90
N PHE A 23 3.26 5.20 -12.91
CA PHE A 23 4.11 4.87 -14.05
C PHE A 23 3.30 4.56 -15.31
N LEU A 24 2.17 3.87 -15.16
CA LEU A 24 1.25 3.61 -16.28
C LEU A 24 0.71 4.93 -16.87
N PHE A 25 0.31 5.89 -16.04
CA PHE A 25 -0.16 7.20 -16.53
C PHE A 25 0.94 8.03 -17.17
N CYS A 26 2.16 7.98 -16.65
CA CYS A 26 3.32 8.58 -17.31
C CYS A 26 3.52 7.98 -18.71
N PHE A 27 3.49 6.65 -18.82
CA PHE A 27 3.65 5.95 -20.11
C PHE A 27 2.52 6.30 -21.09
N ILE A 28 1.26 6.24 -20.66
CA ILE A 28 0.10 6.58 -21.49
C ILE A 28 0.18 8.03 -21.97
N SER A 29 0.49 8.97 -21.08
CA SER A 29 0.56 10.40 -21.41
C SER A 29 1.71 10.69 -22.39
N TYR A 30 2.87 10.08 -22.18
CA TYR A 30 4.02 10.19 -23.09
C TYR A 30 3.73 9.60 -24.48
N TYR A 31 3.16 8.39 -24.52
CA TYR A 31 2.75 7.75 -25.76
C TYR A 31 1.70 8.60 -26.51
N ALA A 32 0.74 9.17 -25.80
CA ALA A 32 -0.28 10.02 -26.38
C ALA A 32 0.30 11.33 -26.94
N LEU A 33 1.27 11.95 -26.26
CA LEU A 33 1.95 13.17 -26.75
C LEU A 33 2.71 12.94 -28.06
N THR A 34 3.43 11.81 -28.13
CA THR A 34 4.21 11.44 -29.32
C THR A 34 3.32 11.04 -30.50
N ASN A 35 2.10 10.55 -30.23
CA ASN A 35 1.14 10.12 -31.25
C ASN A 35 -0.09 11.04 -31.39
N ARG A 36 -0.01 12.27 -30.88
CA ARG A 36 -1.16 13.21 -30.77
C ARG A 36 -1.92 13.45 -32.08
N GLU A 37 -1.23 13.47 -33.22
CA GLU A 37 -1.84 13.65 -34.55
C GLU A 37 -2.71 12.45 -34.94
N LYS A 38 -2.23 11.23 -34.64
CA LYS A 38 -3.00 10.00 -34.87
C LYS A 38 -4.21 9.93 -33.94
N ILE A 39 -4.04 10.35 -32.69
CA ILE A 39 -5.12 10.38 -31.69
C ILE A 39 -6.19 11.41 -32.06
N ALA A 40 -5.79 12.59 -32.53
CA ALA A 40 -6.73 13.61 -32.99
C ALA A 40 -7.58 13.10 -34.16
N ARG A 41 -6.96 12.41 -35.12
CA ARG A 41 -7.67 11.74 -36.22
C ARG A 41 -8.57 10.61 -35.74
N LEU A 42 -8.11 9.76 -34.83
CA LEU A 42 -8.90 8.66 -34.27
C LEU A 42 -10.14 9.19 -33.52
N SER A 43 -10.00 10.28 -32.76
CA SER A 43 -11.12 10.92 -32.06
C SER A 43 -12.17 11.48 -33.02
N PHE A 44 -11.75 11.96 -34.20
CA PHE A 44 -12.68 12.39 -35.24
C PHE A 44 -13.49 11.20 -35.78
N TYR A 45 -12.85 10.05 -36.05
CA TYR A 45 -13.55 8.84 -36.50
C TYR A 45 -14.46 8.23 -35.43
N ALA A 46 -14.04 8.24 -34.16
CA ALA A 46 -14.78 7.61 -33.07
C ALA A 46 -15.94 8.48 -32.53
N SER A 47 -15.81 9.81 -32.60
CA SER A 47 -16.70 10.75 -31.90
C SER A 47 -17.36 11.79 -32.82
N GLY A 48 -16.99 11.84 -34.10
CA GLY A 48 -17.45 12.87 -35.06
C GLY A 48 -16.97 14.30 -34.74
N LYS A 49 -16.16 14.48 -33.68
CA LYS A 49 -15.62 15.78 -33.24
C LYS A 49 -14.13 15.84 -33.53
N GLN A 50 -13.72 16.86 -34.28
CA GLN A 50 -12.30 17.13 -34.53
C GLN A 50 -11.68 17.74 -33.27
N SER A 51 -10.77 17.02 -32.62
CA SER A 51 -9.96 17.58 -31.54
C SER A 51 -8.76 18.33 -32.12
N ASP A 52 -8.52 19.54 -31.61
CA ASP A 52 -7.36 20.36 -31.98
C ASP A 52 -6.08 19.76 -31.36
N PRO A 53 -5.10 19.30 -32.17
CA PRO A 53 -3.87 18.70 -31.65
C PRO A 53 -3.12 19.57 -30.64
N LYS A 54 -3.21 20.90 -30.73
CA LYS A 54 -2.56 21.82 -29.79
C LYS A 54 -3.25 21.78 -28.42
N LYS A 55 -4.59 21.82 -28.38
CA LYS A 55 -5.36 21.72 -27.13
C LYS A 55 -5.16 20.35 -26.48
N THR A 56 -5.17 19.28 -27.27
CA THR A 56 -4.86 17.92 -26.81
C THR A 56 -3.46 17.84 -26.20
N SER A 57 -2.47 18.50 -26.82
CA SER A 57 -1.10 18.53 -26.29
C SER A 57 -1.00 19.18 -24.93
N VAL A 58 -1.69 20.31 -24.70
CA VAL A 58 -1.66 21.01 -23.40
C VAL A 58 -2.22 20.11 -22.30
N VAL A 59 -3.35 19.44 -22.54
CA VAL A 59 -3.95 18.51 -21.57
C VAL A 59 -3.01 17.35 -21.26
N LEU A 60 -2.41 16.75 -22.30
CA LEU A 60 -1.51 15.61 -22.11
C LEU A 60 -0.20 16.00 -21.41
N TRP A 61 0.33 17.19 -21.65
CA TRP A 61 1.47 17.72 -20.90
C TRP A 61 1.12 17.92 -19.42
N PHE A 62 -0.04 18.50 -19.14
CA PHE A 62 -0.53 18.63 -17.77
C PHE A 62 -0.65 17.25 -17.08
N MET A 63 -1.27 16.28 -17.75
CA MET A 63 -1.40 14.90 -17.23
C MET A 63 -0.04 14.26 -16.99
N LEU A 64 0.93 14.44 -17.90
CA LEU A 64 2.28 13.90 -17.74
C LEU A 64 3.00 14.52 -16.54
N ILE A 65 3.01 15.85 -16.43
CA ILE A 65 3.65 16.56 -15.33
C ILE A 65 3.01 16.17 -14.00
N PHE A 66 1.68 16.14 -13.93
CA PHE A 66 0.95 15.71 -12.75
C PHE A 66 1.29 14.26 -12.38
N SER A 67 1.33 13.35 -13.36
CA SER A 67 1.65 11.94 -13.13
C SER A 67 3.08 11.78 -12.61
N ILE A 68 4.07 12.47 -13.20
CA ILE A 68 5.46 12.46 -12.74
C ILE A 68 5.55 12.98 -11.30
N PHE A 69 4.93 14.13 -11.04
CA PHE A 69 4.94 14.76 -9.72
C PHE A 69 4.31 13.85 -8.66
N TRP A 70 3.10 13.35 -8.91
CA TRP A 70 2.39 12.46 -7.98
C TRP A 70 3.14 11.16 -7.75
N THR A 71 3.65 10.53 -8.82
CA THR A 71 4.45 9.30 -8.73
C THR A 71 5.71 9.53 -7.89
N GLY A 72 6.43 10.62 -8.13
CA GLY A 72 7.63 10.98 -7.38
C GLY A 72 7.34 11.22 -5.90
N LEU A 73 6.28 11.98 -5.59
CA LEU A 73 5.87 12.28 -4.22
C LEU A 73 5.49 11.02 -3.44
N VAL A 74 4.67 10.15 -4.02
CA VAL A 74 4.22 8.90 -3.38
C VAL A 74 5.38 7.92 -3.24
N SER A 75 6.24 7.79 -4.27
CA SER A 75 7.43 6.94 -4.22
C SER A 75 8.38 7.39 -3.12
N TYR A 76 8.59 8.70 -3.00
CA TYR A 76 9.45 9.26 -1.96
C TYR A 76 8.89 8.94 -0.57
N GLY A 77 7.60 9.23 -0.31
CA GLY A 77 6.99 9.00 1.00
C GLY A 77 6.98 7.53 1.43
N LEU A 78 6.55 6.62 0.55
CA LEU A 78 6.53 5.18 0.85
C LEU A 78 7.93 4.59 0.92
N GLY A 79 8.81 4.99 0.00
CA GLY A 79 10.20 4.55 -0.03
C GLY A 79 10.94 4.97 1.24
N SER A 80 10.84 6.24 1.66
CA SER A 80 11.48 6.72 2.88
C SER A 80 10.95 5.98 4.11
N GLN A 81 9.64 5.74 4.20
CA GLN A 81 9.05 4.98 5.30
C GLN A 81 9.56 3.53 5.32
N LEU A 82 9.58 2.85 4.17
CA LEU A 82 10.08 1.48 4.06
C LEU A 82 11.55 1.38 4.49
N PHE A 83 12.42 2.24 3.96
CA PHE A 83 13.85 2.21 4.29
C PHE A 83 14.11 2.57 5.75
N GLU A 84 13.36 3.51 6.34
CA GLU A 84 13.48 3.83 7.76
C GLU A 84 13.11 2.62 8.64
N LEU A 85 11.97 1.97 8.36
CA LEU A 85 11.51 0.82 9.11
C LEU A 85 12.46 -0.38 8.94
N LEU A 86 12.96 -0.64 7.72
CA LEU A 86 13.95 -1.67 7.47
C LEU A 86 15.26 -1.38 8.21
N ALA A 87 15.73 -0.14 8.21
CA ALA A 87 16.94 0.24 8.93
C ALA A 87 16.79 -0.02 10.44
N LYS A 88 15.65 0.35 11.04
CA LYS A 88 15.36 0.05 12.46
C LYS A 88 15.21 -1.45 12.71
N TYR A 89 14.55 -2.17 11.80
CA TYR A 89 14.42 -3.63 11.87
C TYR A 89 15.79 -4.34 11.85
N HIS A 90 16.70 -3.93 10.96
CA HIS A 90 18.04 -4.52 10.87
C HIS A 90 18.93 -4.20 12.07
N LYS A 91 18.74 -3.04 12.71
CA LYS A 91 19.47 -2.65 13.92
C LYS A 91 18.95 -3.31 15.20
N GLY A 92 17.74 -3.88 15.16
CA GLY A 92 17.06 -4.34 16.38
C GLY A 92 16.33 -3.22 17.12
N ASP A 93 16.15 -2.05 16.50
CA ASP A 93 15.54 -0.87 17.11
C ASP A 93 14.00 -0.96 17.05
N TYR A 94 13.44 -1.99 17.67
CA TYR A 94 12.00 -2.25 17.74
C TYR A 94 11.62 -2.97 19.04
N LEU A 95 10.33 -2.98 19.35
CA LEU A 95 9.80 -3.69 20.50
C LEU A 95 9.24 -5.04 20.07
N VAL A 96 9.34 -6.04 20.96
CA VAL A 96 8.75 -7.37 20.75
C VAL A 96 7.78 -7.65 21.87
N ILE A 97 6.58 -8.09 21.50
CA ILE A 97 5.57 -8.55 22.46
C ILE A 97 5.05 -9.91 22.06
N GLU A 98 4.92 -10.80 23.06
CA GLU A 98 4.39 -12.14 22.89
C GLU A 98 3.24 -12.35 23.87
N GLY A 99 2.11 -12.84 23.37
CA GLY A 99 0.90 -13.04 24.17
C GLY A 99 -0.29 -13.47 23.33
N ILE A 100 -1.45 -13.52 23.99
CA ILE A 100 -2.73 -13.84 23.37
C ILE A 100 -3.36 -12.54 22.85
N VAL A 101 -3.98 -12.61 21.67
CA VAL A 101 -4.80 -11.54 21.11
C VAL A 101 -6.08 -11.41 21.92
N GLU A 102 -6.33 -10.21 22.43
CA GLU A 102 -7.47 -9.81 23.26
C GLU A 102 -8.19 -8.61 22.64
N ASN A 103 -9.48 -8.44 22.93
CA ASN A 103 -10.27 -7.28 22.48
C ASN A 103 -10.22 -7.08 20.95
N PHE A 104 -10.26 -8.18 20.21
CA PHE A 104 -10.24 -8.19 18.75
C PHE A 104 -11.54 -7.63 18.19
N ASP A 105 -11.41 -6.58 17.40
CA ASP A 105 -12.49 -5.86 16.78
C ASP A 105 -12.29 -5.90 15.26
N PRO A 106 -12.92 -6.87 14.56
CA PRO A 106 -12.71 -7.08 13.14
C PRO A 106 -13.26 -5.93 12.30
N MET A 107 -12.60 -5.68 11.18
CA MET A 107 -13.13 -4.79 10.16
C MET A 107 -14.31 -5.47 9.43
N PRO A 108 -15.54 -4.90 9.43
CA PRO A 108 -16.63 -5.45 8.63
C PRO A 108 -16.36 -5.26 7.13
N TYR A 109 -16.75 -6.23 6.29
CA TYR A 109 -16.46 -6.24 4.84
C TYR A 109 -16.86 -4.97 4.07
N PRO A 110 -18.06 -4.38 4.26
CA PRO A 110 -18.42 -3.11 3.59
C PRO A 110 -17.88 -1.86 4.29
N GLY A 111 -17.18 -2.00 5.42
CA GLY A 111 -16.77 -0.89 6.27
C GLY A 111 -15.42 -0.29 5.90
N ARG A 112 -15.17 0.95 6.34
CA ARG A 112 -13.84 1.59 6.35
C ARG A 112 -13.23 1.65 7.76
N LYS A 113 -13.78 0.86 8.69
CA LYS A 113 -13.27 0.77 10.06
C LYS A 113 -11.89 0.13 10.03
N ARG A 114 -11.01 0.49 10.95
CA ARG A 114 -9.74 -0.22 11.11
C ARG A 114 -9.95 -1.43 12.02
N GLU A 115 -9.34 -2.54 11.65
CA GLU A 115 -9.26 -3.72 12.51
C GLU A 115 -8.31 -3.42 13.67
N SER A 116 -8.68 -3.86 14.87
CA SER A 116 -7.87 -3.58 16.06
C SER A 116 -7.89 -4.72 17.06
N PHE A 117 -6.86 -4.77 17.89
CA PHE A 117 -6.72 -5.77 18.95
C PHE A 117 -5.71 -5.31 19.99
N SER A 118 -5.60 -6.06 21.09
CA SER A 118 -4.60 -5.84 22.13
C SER A 118 -3.81 -7.10 22.41
N VAL A 119 -2.56 -6.95 22.87
CA VAL A 119 -1.76 -8.05 23.42
C VAL A 119 -1.09 -7.54 24.69
N LYS A 120 -1.39 -8.15 25.83
CA LYS A 120 -0.86 -7.73 27.15
C LYS A 120 -1.00 -6.22 27.38
N GLY A 121 -2.15 -5.66 27.02
CA GLY A 121 -2.46 -4.23 27.19
C GLY A 121 -1.87 -3.28 26.13
N ILE A 122 -1.07 -3.76 25.17
CA ILE A 122 -0.64 -2.95 24.02
C ILE A 122 -1.68 -3.05 22.91
N TYR A 123 -2.22 -1.90 22.49
CA TYR A 123 -3.23 -1.79 21.45
C TYR A 123 -2.60 -1.63 20.06
N PHE A 124 -3.12 -2.38 19.08
CA PHE A 124 -2.74 -2.34 17.68
C PHE A 124 -3.97 -2.07 16.80
N GLN A 125 -3.77 -1.31 15.73
CA GLN A 125 -4.82 -0.99 14.77
C GLN A 125 -4.30 -0.88 13.35
N TYR A 126 -4.98 -1.49 12.38
CA TYR A 126 -4.56 -1.53 10.98
C TYR A 126 -5.76 -1.69 10.02
N SER A 127 -5.53 -1.51 8.72
CA SER A 127 -6.58 -1.62 7.69
C SER A 127 -5.95 -1.84 6.31
N ASP A 128 -6.58 -2.66 5.47
CA ASP A 128 -6.12 -2.93 4.09
C ASP A 128 -6.07 -1.66 3.22
N PHE A 129 -6.86 -0.64 3.59
CA PHE A 129 -6.87 0.66 2.89
C PHE A 129 -5.73 1.60 3.31
N SER A 130 -4.96 1.23 4.33
CA SER A 130 -3.78 2.00 4.73
C SER A 130 -2.60 1.61 3.85
N VAL A 131 -2.09 2.54 3.05
CA VAL A 131 -0.88 2.31 2.27
C VAL A 131 0.32 2.44 3.20
N THR A 132 0.90 1.31 3.59
CA THR A 132 2.03 1.26 4.50
C THR A 132 2.91 0.04 4.20
N PRO A 133 4.23 0.12 4.46
CA PRO A 133 5.12 -1.05 4.43
C PRO A 133 4.91 -2.04 5.59
N GLY A 134 4.22 -1.63 6.66
CA GLY A 134 3.92 -2.52 7.80
C GLY A 134 2.72 -3.42 7.54
N PHE A 135 2.48 -4.37 8.45
CA PHE A 135 1.33 -5.27 8.34
C PHE A 135 0.02 -4.49 8.39
N ASN A 136 -0.87 -4.77 7.43
CA ASN A 136 -2.16 -4.11 7.30
C ASN A 136 -3.31 -5.03 6.84
N ASN A 137 -3.09 -6.35 6.76
CA ASN A 137 -4.04 -7.29 6.18
C ASN A 137 -5.17 -7.64 7.17
N THR A 138 -6.40 -7.18 6.94
CA THR A 138 -7.54 -7.47 7.84
C THR A 138 -8.13 -8.83 7.63
N THR A 139 -8.86 -9.32 8.64
CA THR A 139 -9.56 -10.60 8.59
C THR A 139 -10.55 -10.69 7.42
N SER A 140 -11.22 -9.58 7.09
CA SER A 140 -12.17 -9.51 5.97
C SER A 140 -11.53 -9.75 4.59
N HIS A 141 -10.21 -9.54 4.48
CA HIS A 141 -9.40 -9.80 3.29
C HIS A 141 -8.37 -10.93 3.52
N GLY A 142 -8.69 -11.88 4.42
CA GLY A 142 -7.88 -13.09 4.61
C GLY A 142 -6.73 -12.97 5.60
N GLY A 143 -6.69 -11.91 6.41
CA GLY A 143 -5.64 -11.69 7.40
C GLY A 143 -5.62 -12.79 8.48
N PRO A 144 -4.48 -13.04 9.13
CA PRO A 144 -4.30 -14.17 10.06
C PRO A 144 -4.77 -13.90 11.51
N ILE A 145 -4.92 -12.65 11.94
CA ILE A 145 -5.18 -12.30 13.35
C ILE A 145 -6.63 -12.63 13.74
N ARG A 146 -6.81 -13.34 14.86
CA ARG A 146 -8.13 -13.69 15.43
C ARG A 146 -8.08 -13.54 16.95
N GLU A 147 -9.24 -13.30 17.58
CA GLU A 147 -9.38 -13.35 19.04
C GLU A 147 -8.82 -14.68 19.60
N GLY A 148 -8.09 -14.61 20.71
CA GLY A 148 -7.52 -15.79 21.36
C GLY A 148 -6.27 -16.37 20.68
N LEU A 149 -5.80 -15.81 19.56
CA LEU A 149 -4.62 -16.30 18.86
C LEU A 149 -3.35 -15.96 19.66
N GLN A 150 -2.47 -16.95 19.87
CA GLN A 150 -1.14 -16.71 20.43
C GLN A 150 -0.22 -16.13 19.34
N VAL A 151 0.32 -14.94 19.59
CA VAL A 151 1.14 -14.19 18.63
C VAL A 151 2.44 -13.70 19.26
N ARG A 152 3.45 -13.53 18.41
CA ARG A 152 4.64 -12.72 18.68
C ARG A 152 4.73 -11.62 17.63
N ILE A 153 4.87 -10.39 18.09
CA ILE A 153 4.79 -9.18 17.26
C ILE A 153 6.04 -8.35 17.48
N SER A 154 6.78 -8.07 16.41
CA SER A 154 7.81 -7.04 16.37
C SER A 154 7.20 -5.74 15.84
N TYR A 155 7.33 -4.63 16.56
CA TYR A 155 6.64 -3.38 16.21
C TYR A 155 7.41 -2.11 16.59
N ILE A 156 7.04 -1.01 15.93
CA ILE A 156 7.49 0.36 16.24
C ILE A 156 6.25 1.25 16.29
N GLY A 157 5.96 1.86 17.45
CA GLY A 157 4.72 2.60 17.65
C GLY A 157 3.51 1.69 17.44
N ASN A 158 2.69 1.95 16.43
CA ASN A 158 1.55 1.11 16.05
C ASN A 158 1.82 0.31 14.75
N THR A 159 3.03 0.39 14.19
CA THR A 159 3.41 -0.31 12.98
C THR A 159 3.99 -1.68 13.31
N ILE A 160 3.32 -2.73 12.86
CA ILE A 160 3.77 -4.11 12.97
C ILE A 160 4.77 -4.40 11.86
N LEU A 161 6.00 -4.78 12.25
CA LEU A 161 7.11 -5.12 11.36
C LEU A 161 7.20 -6.61 11.08
N LYS A 162 6.85 -7.43 12.06
CA LYS A 162 6.85 -8.89 11.93
C LYS A 162 5.70 -9.45 12.76
N LEU A 163 4.93 -10.35 12.17
CA LEU A 163 3.85 -11.07 12.82
C LEU A 163 4.13 -12.56 12.74
N GLU A 164 4.20 -13.18 13.91
CA GLU A 164 4.37 -14.62 14.05
C GLU A 164 3.17 -15.19 14.81
N THR A 165 2.52 -16.21 14.26
CA THR A 165 1.33 -16.82 14.84
C THR A 165 1.63 -18.25 15.25
N LEU A 166 1.12 -18.70 16.39
CA LEU A 166 1.26 -20.10 16.79
C LEU A 166 0.36 -20.97 15.90
N LYS A 167 0.91 -22.01 15.26
CA LYS A 167 0.13 -22.98 14.50
C LYS A 167 -0.96 -23.61 15.37
N THR A 168 -2.23 -23.36 15.06
CA THR A 168 -3.32 -24.21 15.54
C THR A 168 -3.23 -25.50 14.74
N LYS A 169 -3.08 -26.64 15.43
CA LYS A 169 -3.08 -27.97 14.79
C LYS A 169 -4.43 -28.26 14.14
#